data_AF-A0A936KMM2-F1
#
_entry.id   AF-A0A936KMM2-F1
#
_cell.length_a   1.000
_cell.length_b   1.000
_cell.length_c   1.000
_cell.angle_alpha   90.00
_cell.angle_beta   90.00
_cell.angle_gamma   90.00
#
_symmetry.space_group_name_H-M   'P 1'
#
loop_
_entity.id
_entity.type
_entity.pdbx_description
1 polymer ?
#
loop_
_entity_poly.entity_id
_entity_poly.type
_entity_poly.pdbx_seq_one_letter_code
_entity_poly.pdbx_strand_id
1 'polypeptide(L)'
;MTQTYPVSTCLWFDTEAETAARLYTSLVPDSEIGQISHYGSENEHGETGSVLQVEFRLGTQQFVALNGGPIFRHSPAASIQVFCPDQVEVDRLWYGLLEGGGEESQCGWLTDRFGLSWQIIPTRLGELAGDPDPERASRVIAAMLQMRKLDIGALEAAADAPATAPASPPTDAPTTQA
;
A
#
# COMPACT_ATOMS: atom_id res chain seq x y z
N MET A 1 4.04 27.01 13.42
CA MET A 1 3.02 27.69 12.59
C MET A 1 2.16 26.60 12.01
N THR A 2 0.83 26.64 12.20
CA THR A 2 -0.07 25.64 11.60
C THR A 2 -0.01 25.80 10.08
N GLN A 3 0.55 24.82 9.38
CA GLN A 3 0.64 24.88 7.93
C GLN A 3 -0.67 24.40 7.33
N THR A 4 -1.49 25.33 6.86
CA THR A 4 -2.72 25.00 6.13
C THR A 4 -2.36 24.70 4.67
N TYR A 5 -2.63 23.48 4.23
CA TYR A 5 -2.42 23.06 2.84
C TYR A 5 -3.69 23.31 2.03
N PRO A 6 -3.58 23.79 0.78
CA PRO A 6 -4.75 24.08 -0.06
C PRO A 6 -5.52 22.83 -0.49
N VAL A 7 -4.91 21.64 -0.43
CA VAL A 7 -5.50 20.35 -0.78
C VAL A 7 -4.97 19.29 0.21
N SER A 8 -5.86 18.44 0.71
CA SER A 8 -5.52 17.30 1.58
C SER A 8 -6.41 16.10 1.28
N THR A 9 -5.87 14.90 1.45
CA THR A 9 -6.62 13.65 1.35
C THR A 9 -7.29 13.36 2.69
N CYS A 10 -8.62 13.27 2.70
CA CYS A 10 -9.39 12.90 3.89
C CYS A 10 -9.69 11.40 3.89
N LEU A 11 -9.33 10.72 4.98
CA LEU A 11 -9.55 9.30 5.22
C LEU A 11 -10.63 9.14 6.30
N TRP A 12 -11.65 8.36 5.99
CA TRP A 12 -12.80 8.13 6.86
C TRP A 12 -12.56 6.96 7.80
N PHE A 13 -12.77 7.18 9.10
CA PHE A 13 -12.70 6.15 10.14
C PHE A 13 -14.02 6.09 10.91
N ASP A 14 -14.28 4.95 11.54
CA ASP A 14 -15.40 4.81 12.47
C ASP A 14 -15.16 5.70 13.71
N THR A 15 -14.18 5.29 14.55
CA THR A 15 -13.80 6.02 15.78
C THR A 15 -12.28 6.12 16.01
N GLU A 16 -11.48 5.46 15.17
CA GLU A 16 -10.06 5.20 15.42
C GLU A 16 -9.08 6.10 14.65
N ALA A 17 -9.54 7.27 14.16
CA ALA A 17 -8.72 8.19 13.35
C ALA A 17 -7.35 8.53 13.98
N GLU A 18 -7.31 8.83 15.29
CA GLU A 18 -6.05 9.14 15.98
C GLU A 18 -5.13 7.92 16.09
N THR A 19 -5.69 6.77 16.45
CA THR A 19 -4.94 5.52 16.56
C THR A 19 -4.30 5.14 15.22
N ALA A 20 -5.07 5.27 14.14
CA ALA A 20 -4.60 5.05 12.77
C ALA A 20 -3.47 6.02 12.39
N ALA A 21 -3.70 7.33 12.55
CA ALA A 21 -2.69 8.34 12.24
C ALA A 21 -1.38 8.12 13.02
N ARG A 22 -1.47 7.75 14.30
CA ARG A 22 -0.29 7.46 15.14
C ARG A 22 0.46 6.21 14.68
N LEU A 23 -0.26 5.15 14.30
CA LEU A 23 0.37 3.98 13.69
C LEU A 23 1.13 4.39 12.43
N TYR A 24 0.46 5.05 11.48
CA TYR A 24 1.06 5.37 10.19
C TYR A 24 2.28 6.28 10.32
N THR A 25 2.21 7.29 11.18
CA THR A 25 3.33 8.21 11.41
C THR A 25 4.50 7.57 12.17
N SER A 26 4.26 6.52 12.95
CA SER A 26 5.34 5.70 13.54
C SER A 26 6.01 4.77 12.52
N LEU A 27 5.29 4.41 11.45
CA LEU A 27 5.75 3.49 10.42
C LEU A 27 6.40 4.23 9.25
N VAL A 28 5.86 5.31 8.72
CA VAL A 28 6.48 5.97 7.57
C VAL A 28 7.56 6.95 8.08
N PRO A 29 8.80 6.90 7.57
CA PRO A 29 9.84 7.85 8.00
C PRO A 29 9.44 9.29 7.66
N ASP A 30 10.07 10.25 8.34
CA ASP A 30 9.81 11.68 8.16
C ASP A 30 8.32 12.04 8.24
N SER A 31 7.59 11.44 9.18
CA SER A 31 6.15 11.62 9.34
C SER A 31 5.82 12.27 10.69
N GLU A 32 4.70 12.95 10.79
CA GLU A 32 4.30 13.62 12.04
C GLU A 32 2.79 13.75 12.20
N ILE A 33 2.36 13.78 13.46
CA ILE A 33 0.99 14.15 13.84
C ILE A 33 0.89 15.67 13.88
N GLY A 34 -0.16 16.19 13.25
CA GLY A 34 -0.51 17.61 13.23
C GLY A 34 -1.57 17.96 14.27
N GLN A 35 -2.49 18.85 13.90
CA GLN A 35 -3.57 19.27 14.79
C GLN A 35 -4.60 18.16 15.01
N ILE A 36 -5.13 18.09 16.22
CA ILE A 36 -6.23 17.21 16.60
C ILE A 36 -7.40 18.08 17.04
N SER A 37 -8.54 17.94 16.37
CA SER A 37 -9.79 18.59 16.75
C SER A 37 -10.75 17.59 17.37
N HIS A 38 -11.65 18.10 18.20
CA HIS A 38 -12.58 17.29 18.99
C HIS A 38 -14.02 17.70 18.69
N TYR A 39 -14.95 16.77 18.87
CA TYR A 39 -16.37 17.04 18.76
C TYR A 39 -16.83 18.07 19.80
N GLY A 40 -17.57 19.09 19.34
CA GLY A 40 -18.28 20.02 20.20
C GLY A 40 -19.62 19.44 20.69
N SER A 41 -20.29 20.17 21.57
CA SER A 41 -21.61 19.79 22.11
C SER A 41 -22.76 19.84 21.09
N GLU A 42 -22.54 20.43 19.91
CA GLU A 42 -23.56 20.61 18.88
C GLU A 42 -23.59 19.46 17.84
N ASN A 43 -22.63 18.54 17.89
CA ASN A 43 -22.47 17.49 16.88
C ASN A 43 -23.13 16.17 17.33
N GLU A 44 -24.09 15.68 16.56
CA GLU A 44 -24.85 14.44 16.88
C GLU A 44 -24.11 13.12 16.55
N HIS A 45 -22.99 13.20 15.84
CA HIS A 45 -22.29 12.03 15.30
C HIS A 45 -21.18 11.48 16.21
N GLY A 46 -20.81 12.19 17.28
CA GLY A 46 -19.72 11.81 18.17
C GLY A 46 -19.89 12.34 19.58
N GLU A 47 -19.25 11.70 20.55
CA GLU A 47 -19.29 12.13 21.94
C GLU A 47 -18.55 13.45 22.12
N THR A 48 -19.12 14.40 22.87
CA THR A 48 -18.47 15.68 23.13
C THR A 48 -17.09 15.49 23.75
N GLY A 49 -16.06 16.13 23.18
CA GLY A 49 -14.68 16.02 23.63
C GLY A 49 -13.92 14.80 23.07
N SER A 50 -14.59 13.87 22.37
CA SER A 50 -13.92 12.82 21.61
C SER A 50 -13.27 13.37 20.34
N VAL A 51 -12.29 12.66 19.79
CA VAL A 51 -11.57 13.08 18.59
C VAL A 51 -12.51 13.10 17.39
N LEU A 52 -12.55 14.24 16.70
CA LEU A 52 -13.25 14.43 15.43
C LEU A 52 -12.29 14.21 14.27
N GLN A 53 -11.18 14.94 14.25
CA GLN A 53 -10.28 14.98 13.11
C GLN A 53 -8.82 15.03 13.58
N VAL A 54 -7.95 14.32 12.87
CA VAL A 54 -6.50 14.33 13.05
C VAL A 54 -5.83 14.70 11.74
N GLU A 55 -5.09 15.80 11.73
CA GLU A 55 -4.16 16.09 10.65
C GLU A 55 -2.87 15.29 10.86
N PHE A 56 -2.30 14.75 9.78
CA PHE A 56 -1.02 14.07 9.84
C PHE A 56 -0.32 14.09 8.49
N ARG A 57 1.01 13.95 8.53
CA ARG A 57 1.87 13.93 7.35
C ARG A 57 2.59 12.59 7.28
N LEU A 58 2.57 11.96 6.10
CA LEU A 58 3.41 10.81 5.78
C LEU A 58 4.45 11.20 4.74
N GLY A 59 5.73 11.21 5.11
CA GLY A 59 6.78 11.78 4.26
C GLY A 59 6.43 13.22 3.87
N THR A 60 6.28 13.54 2.59
CA THR A 60 5.89 14.91 2.17
C THR A 60 4.38 15.08 1.94
N GLN A 61 3.57 14.04 2.11
CA GLN A 61 2.15 14.04 1.78
C GLN A 61 1.28 14.31 3.02
N GLN A 62 0.32 15.20 2.87
CA GLN A 62 -0.61 15.59 3.93
C GLN A 62 -1.92 14.81 3.84
N PHE A 63 -2.43 14.45 5.01
CA PHE A 63 -3.66 13.71 5.19
C PHE A 63 -4.47 14.27 6.35
N VAL A 64 -5.75 13.94 6.31
CA VAL A 64 -6.70 14.12 7.40
C VAL A 64 -7.33 12.76 7.68
N ALA A 65 -7.36 12.35 8.95
CA ALA A 65 -8.19 11.26 9.41
C ALA A 65 -9.43 11.84 10.10
N LEU A 66 -10.62 11.43 9.67
CA LEU A 66 -11.90 11.91 10.19
C LEU A 66 -12.66 10.74 10.82
N ASN A 67 -13.00 10.87 12.09
CA ASN A 67 -14.01 10.00 12.70
C ASN A 67 -15.38 10.45 12.20
N GLY A 68 -16.12 9.53 11.60
CA GLY A 68 -17.46 9.80 11.08
C GLY A 68 -18.44 8.66 11.30
N GLY A 69 -18.06 7.64 12.07
CA GLY A 69 -18.89 6.46 12.32
C GLY A 69 -18.85 5.44 11.18
N PRO A 70 -19.60 4.32 11.30
CA PRO A 70 -19.48 3.15 10.43
C PRO A 70 -20.22 3.31 9.08
N ILE A 71 -20.43 4.55 8.63
CA ILE A 71 -21.25 4.89 7.46
C ILE A 71 -20.53 4.53 6.16
N PHE A 72 -19.24 4.85 6.07
CA PHE A 72 -18.41 4.59 4.89
C PHE A 72 -17.29 3.61 5.23
N ARG A 73 -16.98 2.75 4.27
CA ARG A 73 -15.89 1.77 4.38
C ARG A 73 -14.89 2.01 3.27
N HIS A 74 -13.62 1.85 3.61
CA HIS A 74 -12.56 1.83 2.63
C HIS A 74 -12.73 0.66 1.64
N SER A 75 -12.11 0.83 0.48
CA SER A 75 -11.99 -0.22 -0.53
C SER A 75 -10.66 -0.04 -1.27
N PRO A 76 -10.18 -1.07 -1.99
CA PRO A 76 -8.95 -0.98 -2.79
C PRO A 76 -9.00 0.08 -3.90
N ALA A 77 -10.15 0.71 -4.17
CA ALA A 77 -10.27 1.80 -5.14
C ALA A 77 -9.39 3.01 -4.80
N ALA A 78 -9.05 3.20 -3.52
CA ALA A 78 -8.03 4.14 -3.08
C ALA A 78 -7.03 3.43 -2.16
N SER A 79 -5.74 3.68 -2.36
CA SER A 79 -4.68 3.11 -1.53
C SER A 79 -3.54 4.10 -1.31
N ILE A 80 -2.79 3.90 -0.23
CA ILE A 80 -1.54 4.62 -0.01
C ILE A 80 -0.40 3.75 -0.54
N GLN A 81 0.31 4.25 -1.55
CA GLN A 81 1.48 3.60 -2.11
C GLN A 81 2.75 4.18 -1.50
N VAL A 82 3.60 3.30 -0.95
CA VAL A 82 4.87 3.67 -0.34
C VAL A 82 5.99 2.98 -1.10
N PHE A 83 6.95 3.79 -1.58
CA PHE A 83 8.12 3.32 -2.29
C PHE A 83 9.28 3.10 -1.33
N CYS A 84 9.77 1.88 -1.26
CA CYS A 84 10.79 1.45 -0.33
C CYS A 84 12.16 1.35 -1.03
N PRO A 85 13.24 1.92 -0.46
CA PRO A 85 14.58 1.87 -1.04
C PRO A 85 15.24 0.49 -0.91
N ASP A 86 14.85 -0.31 0.10
CA ASP A 86 15.45 -1.61 0.39
C ASP A 86 14.45 -2.59 1.04
N GLN A 87 14.90 -3.83 1.24
CA GLN A 87 14.07 -4.89 1.81
C GLN A 87 13.74 -4.66 3.29
N VAL A 88 14.60 -3.94 4.03
CA VAL A 88 14.38 -3.65 5.45
C VAL A 88 13.16 -2.75 5.60
N GLU A 89 13.03 -1.72 4.77
CA GLU A 89 11.85 -0.86 4.76
C GLU A 89 10.59 -1.59 4.30
N VAL A 90 10.69 -2.44 3.27
CA VAL A 90 9.57 -3.29 2.81
C VAL A 90 9.05 -4.14 3.96
N ASP A 91 9.94 -4.86 4.64
CA ASP A 91 9.57 -5.77 5.72
C ASP A 91 8.96 -5.02 6.90
N ARG A 92 9.57 -3.88 7.29
CA ARG A 92 9.11 -3.08 8.42
C ARG A 92 7.70 -2.53 8.21
N LEU A 93 7.42 -1.98 7.02
CA LEU A 93 6.10 -1.46 6.69
C LEU A 93 5.09 -2.59 6.51
N TRP A 94 5.46 -3.66 5.80
CA TRP A 94 4.58 -4.81 5.56
C TRP A 94 4.06 -5.41 6.87
N TYR A 95 4.97 -5.76 7.78
CA TYR A 95 4.57 -6.39 9.05
C TYR A 95 3.93 -5.39 10.02
N GLY A 96 4.37 -4.14 10.04
CA GLY A 96 3.78 -3.10 10.89
C GLY A 96 2.32 -2.79 10.54
N LEU A 97 1.96 -2.81 9.25
CA LEU A 97 0.58 -2.56 8.81
C LEU A 97 -0.34 -3.78 8.98
N LEU A 98 0.22 -5.00 8.98
CA LEU A 98 -0.54 -6.22 9.27
C LEU A 98 -0.82 -6.41 10.77
N GLU A 99 -0.06 -5.73 11.64
CA GLU A 99 -0.20 -5.88 13.08
C GLU A 99 -1.59 -5.44 13.58
N GLY A 100 -2.19 -6.28 14.43
CA GLY A 100 -3.51 -6.03 15.00
C GLY A 100 -4.69 -6.36 14.09
N GLY A 101 -4.47 -7.13 13.01
CA GLY A 101 -5.54 -7.72 12.20
C GLY A 101 -5.60 -7.26 10.74
N GLY A 102 -4.48 -6.82 10.16
CA GLY A 102 -4.42 -6.58 8.72
C GLY A 102 -4.39 -7.87 7.89
N GLU A 103 -4.68 -7.75 6.60
CA GLU A 103 -4.79 -8.86 5.66
C GLU A 103 -3.86 -8.66 4.45
N GLU A 104 -3.07 -9.68 4.13
CA GLU A 104 -2.22 -9.68 2.95
C GLU A 104 -3.03 -9.84 1.66
N SER A 105 -2.59 -9.13 0.62
CA SER A 105 -3.05 -9.30 -0.75
C SER A 105 -1.85 -9.56 -1.67
N GLN A 106 -2.09 -9.55 -2.99
CA GLN A 106 -1.09 -9.88 -4.00
C GLN A 106 -0.24 -8.66 -4.40
N CYS A 107 0.95 -8.90 -4.92
CA CYS A 107 1.78 -7.91 -5.62
C CYS A 107 2.12 -6.66 -4.79
N GLY A 108 2.42 -6.82 -3.49
CA GLY A 108 2.74 -5.73 -2.58
C GLY A 108 1.52 -5.04 -1.98
N TRP A 109 0.31 -5.55 -2.21
CA TRP A 109 -0.90 -5.01 -1.59
C TRP A 109 -1.19 -5.63 -0.24
N LEU A 110 -1.73 -4.84 0.68
CA LEU A 110 -2.34 -5.30 1.93
C LEU A 110 -3.47 -4.35 2.34
N THR A 111 -4.29 -4.81 3.27
CA THR A 111 -5.27 -3.97 3.97
C THR A 111 -4.91 -3.96 5.44
N ASP A 112 -4.82 -2.79 6.07
CA ASP A 112 -4.53 -2.71 7.51
C ASP A 112 -5.77 -3.03 8.36
N ARG A 113 -5.61 -3.06 9.69
CA ARG A 113 -6.70 -3.37 10.63
C ARG A 113 -7.86 -2.37 10.60
N PHE A 114 -7.68 -1.19 10.01
CA PHE A 114 -8.72 -0.17 9.86
C PHE A 114 -9.44 -0.28 8.50
N GLY A 115 -9.05 -1.24 7.66
CA GLY A 115 -9.62 -1.46 6.34
C GLY A 115 -8.98 -0.61 5.23
N LEU A 116 -7.95 0.18 5.52
CA LEU A 116 -7.30 1.02 4.51
C LEU A 116 -6.35 0.17 3.66
N SER A 117 -6.41 0.34 2.33
CA SER A 117 -5.53 -0.39 1.41
C SER A 117 -4.18 0.30 1.26
N TRP A 118 -3.12 -0.50 1.26
CA TRP A 118 -1.73 -0.08 1.11
C TRP A 118 -1.03 -0.85 0.01
N GLN A 119 -0.06 -0.20 -0.63
CA GLN A 119 0.86 -0.80 -1.58
C GLN A 119 2.29 -0.55 -1.11
N ILE A 120 2.99 -1.59 -0.70
CA ILE A 120 4.39 -1.52 -0.25
C ILE A 120 5.27 -2.00 -1.39
N ILE A 121 5.82 -1.04 -2.13
CA ILE A 121 6.46 -1.29 -3.43
C ILE A 121 7.95 -0.96 -3.31
N PRO A 122 8.87 -1.92 -3.52
CA PRO A 122 10.29 -1.60 -3.64
C PRO A 122 10.52 -0.72 -4.87
N THR A 123 11.27 0.36 -4.75
CA THR A 123 11.69 1.21 -5.89
C THR A 123 12.36 0.36 -6.98
N ARG A 124 13.12 -0.66 -6.54
CA ARG A 124 13.81 -1.61 -7.40
C ARG A 124 12.88 -2.39 -8.33
N LEU A 125 11.63 -2.67 -7.94
CA LEU A 125 10.65 -3.32 -8.82
C LEU A 125 10.36 -2.46 -10.06
N GLY A 126 10.21 -1.15 -9.90
CA GLY A 126 9.95 -0.23 -11.02
C GLY A 126 11.11 -0.18 -12.01
N GLU A 127 12.34 -0.20 -11.51
CA GLU A 127 13.55 -0.24 -12.33
C GLU A 127 13.66 -1.54 -13.14
N LEU A 128 13.41 -2.68 -12.48
CA LEU A 128 13.50 -4.00 -13.10
C LEU A 128 12.35 -4.27 -14.10
N ALA A 129 11.13 -3.84 -13.78
CA ALA A 129 9.97 -3.97 -14.66
C ALA A 129 10.03 -3.00 -15.84
N GLY A 130 10.78 -1.90 -15.72
CA GLY A 130 11.04 -0.93 -16.77
C GLY A 130 12.33 -1.17 -17.57
N ASP A 131 12.97 -2.33 -17.41
CA ASP A 131 14.21 -2.66 -18.12
C ASP A 131 14.01 -2.59 -19.65
N PRO A 132 14.93 -1.95 -20.41
CA PRO A 132 14.86 -1.93 -21.87
C PRO A 132 14.86 -3.31 -22.53
N ASP A 133 15.37 -4.34 -21.86
CA ASP A 133 15.24 -5.73 -22.27
C ASP A 133 13.85 -6.27 -21.87
N PRO A 134 12.95 -6.51 -22.84
CA PRO A 134 11.59 -6.96 -22.55
C PRO A 134 11.54 -8.36 -21.95
N GLU A 135 12.54 -9.22 -22.17
CA GLU A 135 12.57 -10.56 -21.57
C GLU A 135 12.92 -10.49 -20.08
N ARG A 136 13.87 -9.61 -19.71
CA ARG A 136 14.20 -9.32 -18.31
C ARG A 136 12.98 -8.77 -17.57
N ALA A 137 12.36 -7.73 -18.12
CA ALA A 137 11.16 -7.13 -17.55
C ALA A 137 10.00 -8.14 -17.40
N SER A 138 9.78 -8.98 -18.42
CA SER A 138 8.73 -10.02 -18.38
C SER A 138 8.93 -11.04 -17.26
N ARG A 139 10.17 -11.50 -17.03
CA ARG A 139 10.48 -12.43 -15.92
C ARG A 139 10.23 -11.80 -14.55
N VAL A 140 10.58 -10.52 -14.40
CA VAL A 140 10.34 -9.76 -13.17
C VAL A 140 8.84 -9.65 -12.88
N ILE A 141 8.05 -9.29 -13.89
CA ILE A 141 6.58 -9.23 -13.76
C ILE A 141 5.99 -10.61 -13.44
N ALA A 142 6.45 -11.66 -14.12
CA ALA A 142 6.00 -13.02 -13.85
C ALA A 142 6.30 -13.46 -12.41
N ALA A 143 7.49 -13.14 -11.89
CA ALA A 143 7.86 -13.41 -10.51
C ALA A 143 7.00 -12.61 -9.51
N MET A 144 6.83 -11.30 -9.76
CA MET A 144 6.00 -10.41 -8.94
C MET A 144 4.56 -10.93 -8.81
N LEU A 145 3.96 -11.44 -9.88
CA LEU A 145 2.58 -11.96 -9.87
C LEU A 145 2.39 -13.19 -8.95
N GLN A 146 3.46 -13.87 -8.59
CA GLN A 146 3.44 -14.99 -7.64
C GLN A 146 3.65 -14.54 -6.18
N MET A 147 3.92 -13.26 -5.94
CA MET A 147 4.25 -12.71 -4.63
C MET A 147 3.05 -12.05 -3.95
N ARG A 148 3.04 -12.13 -2.62
CA ARG A 148 2.22 -11.28 -1.74
C ARG A 148 3.06 -10.08 -1.31
N LYS A 149 3.92 -10.27 -0.31
CA LYS A 149 5.03 -9.35 -0.02
C LYS A 149 6.09 -9.45 -1.12
N LEU A 150 6.59 -8.31 -1.57
CA LEU A 150 7.63 -8.26 -2.60
C LEU A 150 9.01 -8.52 -1.99
N ASP A 151 9.77 -9.40 -2.62
CA ASP A 151 11.14 -9.74 -2.25
C ASP A 151 12.10 -9.23 -3.34
N ILE A 152 12.93 -8.25 -2.99
CA ILE A 152 13.83 -7.59 -3.93
C ILE A 152 14.83 -8.59 -4.52
N GLY A 153 15.41 -9.45 -3.70
CA GLY A 153 16.41 -10.42 -4.15
C GLY A 153 15.84 -11.44 -5.13
N ALA A 154 14.61 -11.90 -4.91
CA ALA A 154 13.90 -12.80 -5.81
C ALA A 154 13.52 -12.12 -7.13
N LEU A 155 13.13 -10.85 -7.09
CA LEU A 155 12.89 -10.05 -8.30
C LEU A 155 14.16 -9.86 -9.13
N GLU A 156 15.29 -9.55 -8.49
CA GLU A 156 16.60 -9.44 -9.14
C GLU A 156 17.05 -10.78 -9.73
N ALA A 157 16.91 -11.87 -8.96
CA ALA A 157 17.23 -13.21 -9.44
C ALA A 157 16.37 -13.61 -10.65
N ALA A 158 15.08 -13.21 -10.69
CA ALA A 158 14.22 -13.45 -11.84
C ALA A 158 14.67 -12.64 -13.07
N ALA A 159 15.11 -11.40 -12.88
CA ALA A 159 15.66 -10.59 -13.97
C ALA A 159 16.91 -11.24 -14.59
N ASP A 160 17.81 -11.75 -13.74
CA ASP A 160 19.09 -12.33 -14.16
C ASP A 160 19.03 -13.80 -14.54
N ALA A 161 17.87 -14.45 -14.37
CA ALA A 161 17.66 -15.83 -14.78
C ALA A 161 17.92 -15.98 -16.30
N PRO A 162 18.57 -17.07 -16.73
CA PRO A 162 18.79 -17.33 -18.15
C PRO A 162 17.44 -17.44 -18.88
N ALA A 163 17.40 -16.96 -20.13
CA ALA A 163 16.20 -17.00 -20.95
C ALA A 163 15.62 -18.43 -20.96
N THR A 164 14.43 -18.60 -20.38
CA THR A 164 13.69 -19.85 -20.50
C THR A 164 13.30 -19.99 -21.97
N ALA A 165 13.79 -21.05 -22.62
CA ALA A 165 13.42 -21.37 -23.99
C ALA A 165 11.88 -21.35 -24.12
N PRO A 166 11.32 -20.75 -25.18
CA PRO A 166 9.88 -20.69 -25.34
C PRO A 166 9.32 -22.10 -25.28
N ALA A 167 8.26 -22.29 -24.47
CA ALA A 167 7.52 -23.53 -24.43
C ALA A 167 7.16 -23.90 -25.88
N SER A 168 7.63 -25.07 -26.33
CA SER A 168 7.34 -25.56 -27.67
C SER A 168 5.83 -25.53 -27.89
N PRO A 169 5.35 -25.05 -29.05
CA PRO A 169 3.92 -25.03 -29.32
C PRO A 169 3.37 -26.45 -29.17
N PRO A 170 2.14 -26.62 -28.63
CA PRO A 170 1.52 -27.94 -28.53
C PRO A 170 1.52 -28.56 -29.92
N THR A 171 2.22 -29.68 -30.03
CA THR A 171 2.30 -30.48 -31.25
C THR A 171 0.99 -31.25 -31.35
N ASP A 172 -0.04 -30.62 -31.90
CA ASP A 172 -1.23 -31.30 -32.36
C ASP A 172 -1.54 -30.87 -33.80
N ALA A 173 -0.85 -31.53 -34.71
CA ALA A 173 -1.42 -31.86 -36.00
C ALA A 173 -1.30 -33.38 -36.18
N PRO A 174 -2.41 -34.04 -36.50
CA PRO A 174 -2.38 -34.87 -37.69
C PRO A 174 -3.38 -34.35 -38.73
N THR A 175 -2.81 -34.10 -39.89
CA THR A 175 -3.46 -33.89 -41.18
C THR A 175 -4.05 -35.23 -41.69
N THR A 176 -5.37 -35.24 -41.91
CA THR A 176 -6.08 -35.85 -43.05
C THR A 176 -6.34 -37.36 -43.14
N GLN A 177 -7.48 -37.64 -43.80
CA GLN A 177 -8.05 -38.87 -44.40
C GLN A 177 -8.91 -39.74 -43.46
N ALA A 178 -10.15 -40.11 -43.79
CA ALA A 178 -10.83 -40.27 -45.09
C ALA A 178 -12.28 -39.74 -45.08
#